data_AF-A0A0G4MR63-F1
#
_entry.id   AF-A0A0G4MR63-F1
#
_cell.length_a   1.000
_cell.length_b   1.000
_cell.length_c   1.000
_cell.angle_alpha   90.00
_cell.angle_beta   90.00
_cell.angle_gamma   90.00
#
_symmetry.space_group_name_H-M   'P 1'
#
loop_
_entity.id
_entity.type
_entity.pdbx_description
1 polymer ?
#
loop_
_entity_poly.entity_id
_entity_poly.type
_entity_poly.pdbx_seq_one_letter_code
_entity_poly.pdbx_strand_id
1 'polypeptide(L)'
;MEHLIGELKNCSDFELHLWCRDYKCLEGFDLPEGSWMESGKVTKMLELIHQYQANGDRVLVFSKFAKVIEILREVLHTDGIRHCVLYGATSVEERQGLINEFNENTDIPVFLLTTGAGGTGINLTSANKVIIFDQSDNPQDDIQAEN
;
A
#
# COMPACT_ATOMS: atom_id res chain seq x y z
N MET A 1 30.44 6.00 13.30
CA MET A 1 30.43 6.03 11.82
C MET A 1 30.14 4.64 11.26
N GLU A 2 30.81 3.58 11.71
CA GLU A 2 30.55 2.19 11.24
C GLU A 2 29.10 1.70 11.45
N HIS A 3 28.49 2.03 12.59
CA HIS A 3 27.10 1.63 12.87
C HIS A 3 26.11 2.20 11.85
N LEU A 4 26.18 3.51 11.58
CA LEU A 4 25.36 4.19 10.57
C LEU A 4 25.55 3.61 9.17
N ILE A 5 26.80 3.31 8.79
CA ILE A 5 27.09 2.67 7.49
C ILE A 5 26.45 1.28 7.43
N GLY A 6 26.46 0.54 8.54
CA GLY A 6 25.79 -0.76 8.65
C GLY A 6 24.28 -0.65 8.49
N GLU A 7 23.65 0.35 9.10
CA GLU A 7 22.21 0.61 8.95
C GLU A 7 21.85 0.94 7.51
N LEU A 8 22.54 1.92 6.90
CA LEU A 8 22.29 2.32 5.51
C LEU A 8 22.44 1.17 4.51
N LYS A 9 23.42 0.27 4.73
CA LYS A 9 23.62 -0.91 3.87
C LYS A 9 22.50 -1.96 3.96
N ASN A 10 21.71 -1.93 5.03
CA ASN A 10 20.61 -2.87 5.23
C ASN A 10 19.25 -2.29 4.79
N CYS A 11 19.21 -1.01 4.44
CA CYS A 11 18.04 -0.38 3.84
C CYS A 11 17.93 -0.73 2.35
N SER A 12 16.70 -0.89 1.89
CA SER A 12 16.38 -0.88 0.46
C SER A 12 16.46 0.53 -0.11
N ASP A 13 16.56 0.63 -1.44
CA ASP A 13 16.57 1.91 -2.16
C ASP A 13 15.37 2.78 -1.79
N PHE A 14 14.18 2.19 -1.65
CA PHE A 14 12.97 2.92 -1.27
C PHE A 14 13.02 3.40 0.20
N GLU A 15 13.57 2.62 1.12
CA GLU A 15 13.75 3.07 2.51
C GLU A 15 14.73 4.23 2.61
N LEU A 16 15.80 4.21 1.80
CA LEU A 16 16.75 5.32 1.69
C LEU A 16 16.10 6.57 1.06
N HIS A 17 15.23 6.39 0.07
CA HIS A 17 14.42 7.47 -0.50
C HIS A 17 13.55 8.15 0.56
N LEU A 18 12.85 7.37 1.40
CA LEU A 18 12.06 7.94 2.51
C LEU A 18 12.94 8.76 3.46
N TRP A 19 14.18 8.33 3.73
CA TRP A 19 15.12 9.12 4.53
C TRP A 19 15.55 10.41 3.82
N CYS A 20 15.78 10.37 2.51
CA CYS A 20 16.12 11.57 1.74
C CYS A 20 14.97 12.60 1.75
N ARG A 21 13.73 12.13 1.70
CA ARG A 21 12.52 12.95 1.86
C ARG A 21 12.40 13.57 3.26
N ASP A 22 12.58 12.76 4.29
CA ASP A 22 12.34 13.18 5.68
C ASP A 22 13.49 14.03 6.26
N TYR A 23 14.71 13.86 5.74
CA TYR A 23 15.91 14.59 6.17
C TYR A 23 16.51 15.40 5.02
N LYS A 24 16.22 16.71 4.97
CA LYS A 24 16.74 17.65 3.94
C LYS A 24 18.24 17.60 3.69
N CYS A 25 19.06 17.24 4.68
CA CYS A 25 20.51 17.13 4.48
C CYS A 25 20.91 15.97 3.55
N LEU A 26 19.98 15.04 3.28
CA LEU A 26 20.18 13.87 2.41
C LEU A 26 19.52 14.04 1.03
N GLU A 27 18.78 15.12 0.77
CA GLU A 27 18.02 15.34 -0.47
C GLU A 27 18.87 15.16 -1.75
N GLY A 28 20.16 15.54 -1.71
CA GLY A 28 21.07 15.38 -2.85
C GLY A 28 21.48 13.94 -3.18
N PHE A 29 21.06 12.95 -2.38
CA PHE A 29 21.36 11.52 -2.56
C PHE A 29 20.12 10.71 -2.93
N ASP A 30 18.99 11.37 -3.19
CA ASP A 30 17.73 10.70 -3.46
C ASP A 30 17.74 9.95 -4.80
N LEU A 31 16.80 9.02 -4.94
CA LEU A 31 16.48 8.37 -6.21
C LEU A 31 15.93 9.39 -7.21
N PRO A 32 16.07 9.14 -8.52
CA PRO A 32 15.36 9.90 -9.54
C PRO A 32 13.85 9.92 -9.23
N GLU A 33 13.25 11.11 -9.34
CA GLU A 33 11.82 11.30 -9.09
C GLU A 33 10.98 10.32 -9.92
N GLY A 34 10.05 9.62 -9.25
CA GLY A 34 9.18 8.64 -9.90
C GLY A 34 9.76 7.23 -10.04
N SER A 35 10.95 6.94 -9.50
CA SER A 35 11.56 5.60 -9.57
C SER A 35 10.66 4.48 -9.00
N TRP A 36 9.81 4.78 -8.02
CA TRP A 36 8.82 3.84 -7.47
C TRP A 36 7.69 3.46 -8.45
N MET A 37 7.53 4.21 -9.55
CA MET A 37 6.58 3.93 -10.62
C MET A 37 7.11 2.90 -11.62
N GLU A 38 8.41 2.62 -11.61
CA GLU A 38 9.09 1.75 -12.57
C GLU A 38 8.93 0.25 -12.25
N SER A 39 7.69 -0.24 -12.33
CA SER A 39 7.38 -1.66 -12.12
C SER A 39 6.20 -2.10 -12.97
N GLY A 40 6.34 -3.21 -13.70
CA GLY A 40 5.26 -3.74 -14.54
C GLY A 40 4.00 -4.12 -13.72
N LYS A 41 4.16 -4.51 -12.46
CA LYS A 41 3.02 -4.74 -11.55
C LYS A 41 2.36 -3.42 -11.16
N VAL A 42 3.14 -2.38 -10.88
CA VAL A 42 2.63 -1.04 -10.58
C VAL A 42 1.88 -0.49 -11.78
N THR A 43 2.46 -0.55 -12.98
CA THR A 43 1.80 -0.15 -14.24
C THR A 43 0.46 -0.85 -14.39
N LYS A 44 0.43 -2.18 -14.23
CA LYS A 44 -0.81 -2.94 -14.40
C LYS A 44 -1.85 -2.64 -13.30
N MET A 45 -1.39 -2.45 -12.07
CA MET A 45 -2.26 -2.10 -10.95
C MET A 45 -2.94 -0.75 -11.19
N LEU A 46 -2.20 0.28 -11.60
CA LEU A 46 -2.74 1.60 -11.91
C LEU A 46 -3.75 1.56 -13.05
N GLU A 47 -3.44 0.85 -14.15
CA GLU A 47 -4.40 0.63 -15.25
C GLU A 47 -5.73 0.06 -14.76
N LEU A 48 -5.68 -0.96 -13.90
CA LEU A 48 -6.87 -1.59 -13.33
C LEU A 48 -7.62 -0.63 -12.40
N ILE A 49 -6.92 0.08 -11.52
CA ILE A 49 -7.52 1.03 -10.58
C ILE A 49 -8.23 2.15 -11.35
N HIS A 50 -7.60 2.75 -12.37
CA HIS A 50 -8.24 3.77 -13.21
C HIS A 50 -9.49 3.24 -13.91
N GLN A 51 -9.43 2.02 -14.45
CA GLN A 51 -10.58 1.37 -15.08
C GLN A 51 -11.73 1.16 -14.08
N TYR A 52 -11.43 0.73 -12.86
CA TYR A 52 -12.43 0.52 -11.81
C TYR A 52 -13.03 1.85 -11.33
N GLN A 53 -12.20 2.87 -11.10
CA GLN A 53 -12.68 4.20 -10.74
C GLN A 53 -13.61 4.81 -11.80
N ALA A 54 -13.31 4.61 -13.08
CA ALA A 54 -14.17 5.07 -14.17
C ALA A 54 -15.57 4.43 -14.15
N ASN A 55 -15.70 3.23 -13.55
CA ASN A 55 -16.98 2.55 -13.35
C ASN A 55 -17.65 2.89 -12.01
N GLY A 56 -17.02 3.73 -11.17
CA GLY A 56 -17.46 3.98 -9.79
C GLY A 56 -17.18 2.84 -8.81
N ASP A 57 -16.35 1.87 -9.22
CA ASP A 57 -15.93 0.75 -8.39
C ASP A 57 -14.84 1.19 -7.39
N ARG A 58 -14.77 0.49 -6.25
CA ARG A 58 -13.79 0.73 -5.18
C ARG A 58 -12.99 -0.53 -4.91
N VAL A 59 -11.70 -0.36 -4.64
CA VAL A 59 -10.70 -1.42 -4.78
C VAL A 59 -9.98 -1.68 -3.47
N LEU A 60 -9.90 -2.95 -3.09
CA LEU A 60 -8.96 -3.44 -2.07
C LEU A 60 -7.70 -3.94 -2.75
N VAL A 61 -6.53 -3.51 -2.28
CA VAL A 61 -5.24 -4.01 -2.77
C VAL A 61 -4.50 -4.70 -1.64
N PHE A 62 -4.21 -5.98 -1.80
CA PHE A 62 -3.53 -6.79 -0.81
C PHE A 62 -2.07 -7.08 -1.18
N SER A 63 -1.20 -7.07 -0.19
CA SER A 63 0.19 -7.54 -0.29
C SER A 63 0.60 -8.25 1.00
N LYS A 64 1.49 -9.25 0.94
CA LYS A 64 2.05 -9.86 2.16
C LYS A 64 3.15 -9.02 2.79
N PHE A 65 3.71 -8.05 2.06
CA PHE A 65 4.85 -7.27 2.51
C PHE A 65 4.45 -5.84 2.86
N ALA A 66 4.60 -5.47 4.13
CA ALA A 66 4.39 -4.08 4.57
C ALA A 66 5.29 -3.08 3.80
N LYS A 67 6.52 -3.48 3.44
CA LYS A 67 7.41 -2.65 2.61
C LYS A 67 6.84 -2.36 1.22
N VAL A 68 6.12 -3.32 0.62
CA VAL A 68 5.45 -3.11 -0.67
C VAL A 68 4.28 -2.15 -0.49
N ILE A 69 3.52 -2.26 0.60
CA ILE A 69 2.46 -1.29 0.91
C ILE A 69 3.00 0.15 0.96
N GLU A 70 4.16 0.40 1.60
CA GLU A 70 4.78 1.74 1.58
C GLU A 70 5.10 2.24 0.16
N ILE A 71 5.63 1.37 -0.71
CA ILE A 71 5.88 1.71 -2.11
C ILE A 71 4.56 2.06 -2.81
N LEU A 72 3.52 1.24 -2.62
CA LEU A 72 2.22 1.45 -3.26
C LEU A 72 1.54 2.73 -2.76
N ARG A 73 1.77 3.15 -1.51
CA ARG A 73 1.30 4.45 -1.00
C ARG A 73 1.88 5.61 -1.79
N GLU A 74 3.20 5.60 -2.03
CA GLU A 74 3.87 6.66 -2.79
C GLU A 74 3.47 6.62 -4.27
N VAL A 75 3.26 5.43 -4.84
CA VAL A 75 2.70 5.24 -6.19
C VAL A 75 1.33 5.90 -6.31
N LEU A 76 0.39 5.57 -5.41
CA LEU A 76 -0.97 6.13 -5.45
C LEU A 76 -0.96 7.63 -5.16
N HIS A 77 -0.08 8.10 -4.27
CA HIS A 77 0.10 9.52 -4.00
C HIS A 77 0.59 10.28 -5.24
N THR A 78 1.60 9.74 -5.94
CA THR A 78 2.16 10.30 -7.18
C THR A 78 1.11 10.38 -8.28
N ASP A 79 0.23 9.39 -8.36
CA ASP A 79 -0.85 9.32 -9.34
C ASP A 79 -2.10 10.13 -8.91
N GLY A 80 -2.11 10.70 -7.69
CA GLY A 80 -3.21 11.51 -7.16
C GLY A 80 -4.43 10.71 -6.67
N ILE A 81 -4.27 9.41 -6.40
CA ILE A 81 -5.32 8.52 -5.92
C ILE A 81 -5.36 8.52 -4.38
N ARG A 82 -6.47 9.01 -3.82
CA ARG A 82 -6.73 8.91 -2.37
C ARG A 82 -6.90 7.46 -1.93
N HIS A 83 -6.34 7.14 -0.77
CA HIS A 83 -6.38 5.78 -0.26
C HIS A 83 -6.32 5.72 1.27
N CYS A 84 -6.87 4.65 1.84
CA CYS A 84 -6.63 4.25 3.23
C CYS A 84 -5.58 3.12 3.27
N VAL A 85 -4.96 2.92 4.43
CA VAL A 85 -3.96 1.85 4.63
C VAL A 85 -4.19 1.14 5.95
N LEU A 86 -4.15 -0.18 5.94
CA LEU A 86 -4.33 -1.01 7.13
C LEU A 86 -3.29 -2.13 7.18
N TYR A 87 -2.49 -2.12 8.25
CA TYR A 87 -1.48 -3.14 8.51
C TYR A 87 -2.02 -4.15 9.52
N GLY A 88 -1.49 -5.38 9.50
CA GLY A 88 -1.85 -6.41 10.49
C GLY A 88 -1.54 -6.00 11.94
N ALA A 89 -0.55 -5.12 12.12
CA ALA A 89 -0.16 -4.58 13.42
C ALA A 89 -1.00 -3.36 13.89
N THR A 90 -1.90 -2.83 13.05
CA THR A 90 -2.77 -1.71 13.40
C THR A 90 -3.67 -2.08 14.58
N SER A 91 -3.75 -1.20 15.58
CA SER A 91 -4.55 -1.43 16.79
C SER A 91 -6.03 -1.60 16.46
N VAL A 92 -6.79 -2.28 17.33
CA VAL A 92 -8.21 -2.56 17.09
C VAL A 92 -9.03 -1.26 16.98
N GLU A 93 -8.72 -0.26 17.80
CA GLU A 93 -9.41 1.03 17.80
C GLU A 93 -9.14 1.82 16.51
N GLU A 94 -7.88 1.95 16.12
CA GLU A 94 -7.46 2.65 14.89
C GLU A 94 -8.03 1.97 13.63
N ARG A 95 -8.04 0.62 13.63
CA ARG A 95 -8.63 -0.18 12.56
C ARG A 95 -10.07 0.19 12.28
N GLN A 96 -10.91 0.31 13.32
CA GLN A 96 -12.33 0.62 13.12
C GLN A 96 -12.50 2.02 12.51
N GLY A 97 -11.67 2.98 12.90
CA GLY A 97 -11.63 4.31 12.31
C GLY A 97 -11.36 4.28 10.81
N LEU A 98 -10.31 3.56 10.38
CA LEU A 98 -9.95 3.41 8.97
C LEU A 98 -11.03 2.70 8.14
N ILE A 99 -11.67 1.67 8.71
CA ILE A 99 -12.78 0.97 8.07
C ILE A 99 -13.98 1.91 7.87
N ASN A 100 -14.33 2.68 8.90
CA ASN A 100 -15.44 3.63 8.83
C ASN A 100 -15.14 4.74 7.82
N GLU A 101 -13.93 5.30 7.86
CA GLU A 101 -13.48 6.31 6.91
C GLU A 101 -13.63 5.80 5.47
N PHE A 102 -13.13 4.60 5.18
CA PHE A 102 -13.32 4.01 3.86
C PHE A 102 -14.81 3.80 3.56
N ASN A 103 -15.61 3.20 4.45
CA ASN A 103 -17.00 2.90 4.14
C ASN A 103 -17.89 4.16 3.93
N GLU A 104 -17.63 5.23 4.68
CA GLU A 104 -18.46 6.45 4.66
C GLU A 104 -17.98 7.46 3.61
N ASN A 105 -16.69 7.44 3.27
CA ASN A 105 -16.08 8.40 2.34
C ASN A 105 -15.90 7.80 0.94
N THR A 106 -16.91 7.93 0.08
CA THR A 106 -16.90 7.44 -1.32
C THR A 106 -15.80 8.03 -2.20
N ASP A 107 -15.24 9.12 -1.71
CA ASP A 107 -14.20 9.95 -2.28
C ASP A 107 -12.81 9.24 -2.19
N ILE A 108 -12.71 8.17 -1.38
CA ILE A 108 -11.53 7.30 -1.22
C ILE A 108 -11.72 6.01 -2.03
N PRO A 109 -11.16 5.91 -3.25
CA PRO A 109 -11.38 4.78 -4.15
C PRO A 109 -10.61 3.50 -3.77
N VAL A 110 -9.50 3.60 -3.02
CA VAL A 110 -8.57 2.48 -2.79
C VAL A 110 -8.32 2.26 -1.29
N PHE A 111 -8.25 1.00 -0.88
CA PHE A 111 -7.76 0.60 0.44
C PHE A 111 -6.59 -0.37 0.26
N LEU A 112 -5.41 -0.01 0.79
CA LEU A 112 -4.24 -0.87 0.83
C LEU A 112 -4.24 -1.71 2.12
N LEU A 113 -4.06 -3.03 2.00
CA LEU A 113 -4.07 -3.95 3.13
C LEU A 113 -2.89 -4.91 3.09
N THR A 114 -2.30 -5.19 4.25
CA THR A 114 -1.47 -6.40 4.36
C THR A 114 -2.34 -7.65 4.51
N THR A 115 -2.01 -8.79 3.90
CA THR A 115 -2.81 -10.04 4.00
C THR A 115 -3.05 -10.47 5.45
N GLY A 116 -2.09 -10.27 6.36
CA GLY A 116 -2.26 -10.54 7.80
C GLY A 116 -3.33 -9.68 8.50
N ALA A 117 -3.82 -8.62 7.86
CA ALA A 117 -4.88 -7.77 8.38
C ALA A 117 -6.29 -8.26 7.96
N GLY A 118 -6.42 -8.91 6.80
CA GLY A 118 -7.68 -9.46 6.29
C GLY A 118 -8.21 -10.63 7.13
N GLY A 119 -7.32 -11.36 7.80
CA GLY A 119 -7.62 -12.54 8.63
C GLY A 119 -8.54 -12.33 9.84
N THR A 120 -8.98 -11.09 10.08
CA THR A 120 -9.58 -10.67 11.35
C THR A 120 -11.08 -10.36 11.29
N GLY A 121 -11.76 -10.67 10.18
CA GLY A 121 -13.21 -10.46 10.04
C GLY A 121 -13.58 -9.00 9.80
N ILE A 122 -12.82 -8.31 8.95
CA ILE A 122 -13.04 -6.91 8.60
C ILE A 122 -14.14 -6.81 7.53
N ASN A 123 -15.15 -5.96 7.75
CA ASN A 123 -16.26 -5.78 6.82
C ASN A 123 -16.08 -4.53 5.94
N LEU A 124 -15.56 -4.71 4.72
CA LEU A 124 -15.33 -3.64 3.73
C LEU A 124 -16.40 -3.68 2.62
N THR A 125 -17.67 -3.60 3.01
CA THR A 125 -18.82 -3.69 2.08
C THR A 125 -18.81 -2.69 0.94
N SER A 126 -18.08 -1.57 1.09
CA SER A 126 -18.05 -0.52 0.09
C SER A 126 -17.08 -0.80 -1.07
N ALA A 127 -16.19 -1.79 -0.94
CA ALA A 127 -15.35 -2.24 -2.03
C ALA A 127 -16.00 -3.40 -2.78
N ASN A 128 -15.81 -3.43 -4.09
CA ASN A 128 -16.35 -4.45 -4.98
C ASN A 128 -15.32 -4.99 -5.97
N LYS A 129 -14.05 -4.59 -5.83
CA LYS A 129 -12.89 -5.11 -6.56
C LYS A 129 -11.78 -5.46 -5.58
N VAL A 130 -11.06 -6.53 -5.90
CA VAL A 130 -9.89 -6.98 -5.14
C VAL A 130 -8.71 -7.15 -6.11
N ILE A 131 -7.55 -6.64 -5.72
CA ILE A 131 -6.27 -6.85 -6.40
C ILE A 131 -5.33 -7.52 -5.40
N ILE A 132 -4.88 -8.73 -5.72
CA ILE A 132 -3.82 -9.41 -4.97
C ILE A 132 -2.48 -9.08 -5.66
N PHE A 133 -1.70 -8.17 -5.07
CA PHE A 133 -0.45 -7.69 -5.67
C PHE A 133 0.65 -8.76 -5.64
N ASP A 134 0.66 -9.56 -4.59
CA ASP A 134 1.51 -10.73 -4.42
C ASP A 134 0.79 -11.79 -3.57
N GLN A 135 0.86 -13.03 -4.04
CA GLN A 135 0.16 -14.17 -3.42
C GLN A 135 0.88 -14.63 -2.15
N SER A 136 0.09 -15.05 -1.16
CA SER A 136 0.61 -15.77 0.00
C SER A 136 1.05 -17.18 -0.41
N ASP A 137 2.08 -17.69 0.23
CA ASP A 137 2.50 -19.09 0.08
C ASP A 137 1.52 -20.05 0.77
N ASN A 138 0.61 -19.51 1.60
CA ASN A 138 -0.53 -20.21 2.17
C ASN A 138 -1.82 -19.85 1.41
N PRO A 139 -2.37 -20.75 0.57
CA PRO A 139 -3.59 -20.48 -0.22
C PRO A 139 -4.81 -20.08 0.61
N GLN A 140 -4.85 -20.42 1.91
CA GLN A 140 -5.95 -20.04 2.79
C GLN A 140 -6.00 -18.53 3.06
N ASP A 141 -4.85 -17.86 3.09
CA ASP A 141 -4.79 -16.41 3.35
C ASP A 141 -5.39 -15.63 2.17
N ASP A 142 -5.13 -16.09 0.94
CA ASP A 142 -5.64 -15.47 -0.29
C ASP A 142 -7.15 -15.72 -0.44
N ILE A 143 -7.62 -16.94 -0.15
CA ILE A 143 -9.06 -17.26 -0.13
C ILE A 143 -9.80 -16.38 0.89
N GLN A 144 -9.18 -16.09 2.04
CA GLN A 144 -9.78 -15.20 3.04
C GLN A 144 -9.77 -13.73 2.61
N ALA A 145 -8.84 -13.31 1.76
CA ALA A 145 -8.83 -11.96 1.20
C ALA A 145 -9.88 -11.75 0.10
N GLU A 146 -10.31 -12.84 -0.57
CA GLU A 146 -11.33 -12.82 -1.63
C GLU A 146 -12.78 -12.90 -1.12
N ASN A 147 -13.01 -13.38 0.11
CA ASN A 147 -14.34 -13.63 0.71
C ASN A 147 -14.75 -12.56 1.73
#